data_AF-A0A7S3M8C3-F1
#
_entry.id   AF-A0A7S3M8C3-F1
#
_cell.length_a   1.000
_cell.length_b   1.000
_cell.length_c   1.000
_cell.angle_alpha   90.00
_cell.angle_beta   90.00
_cell.angle_gamma   90.00
#
_symmetry.space_group_name_H-M   'P 1'
#
loop_
_entity.id
_entity.type
_entity.pdbx_description
1 polymer ?
#
loop_
_entity_poly.entity_id
_entity_poly.type
_entity_poly.pdbx_seq_one_letter_code
_entity_poly.pdbx_strand_id
1 'polypeptide(L)'
;MSDIDDGQHDDQYSGMKPLVDVVSAKDSFRCSLTLKQIQKELKKLTDLAHQGIDIDEARFDYLLRAQEHNEEYKLWLAEEKATWRDSVYEFAEQCLERTRTFVPVNVFESSADDLVQLGLTPELAKRVLQRQCLWLVRMSKTEIASLHESDLLGRYNSSAQHMDIIETAAIYITLPDRFNGDELGRKAEWRDQVEENLRRMLQDNDNGQLPEGRLRNPAYDGLQFGPVEDVTSVRATNIVSGRHSHRPRRSFMEVCKTHSILSVLKAEDPAADSSDSDAEGGPGKFQDEYEEVEDEEEAEEEVQVVDDSNPLKFGSSNALLPTFQRATSYATRDFVEESFDEGDEREETEEEVTPEAAAGESEGQVEEAESAEQGDDSLNQSKVEDEGDVEVEAVEQADEADADVASVAADEADQDSSEIVNNEAEEGSEDHALVETNAPESAEIEEEEEEMEAEAEEEVEA
;
A
#
# COMPACT_ATOMS: atom_id res chain seq x y z
N MET A 1 37.27 1.08 -59.27
CA MET A 1 36.52 -0.09 -59.78
C MET A 1 36.48 -1.12 -58.66
N SER A 2 35.50 -0.97 -57.79
CA SER A 2 35.15 -1.94 -56.75
C SER A 2 33.76 -1.51 -56.32
N ASP A 3 32.79 -2.04 -57.07
CA ASP A 3 31.36 -1.86 -56.90
C ASP A 3 30.96 -2.45 -55.55
N ILE A 4 30.57 -1.58 -54.62
CA ILE A 4 29.95 -1.97 -53.36
C ILE A 4 28.46 -2.03 -53.64
N ASP A 5 27.97 -3.25 -53.65
CA ASP A 5 26.59 -3.66 -53.90
C ASP A 5 25.71 -3.17 -52.75
N ASP A 6 24.88 -2.16 -53.03
CA ASP A 6 23.85 -1.64 -52.15
C ASP A 6 22.77 -2.72 -51.97
N GLY A 7 22.99 -3.61 -51.00
CA GLY A 7 22.05 -4.63 -50.59
C GLY A 7 20.73 -4.02 -50.14
N GLN A 8 19.75 -4.06 -51.04
CA GLN A 8 18.33 -3.85 -50.79
C GLN A 8 17.87 -4.87 -49.75
N HIS A 9 17.83 -4.45 -48.48
CA HIS A 9 17.22 -5.23 -47.43
C HIS A 9 15.70 -5.01 -47.50
N ASP A 10 15.03 -5.92 -48.20
CA ASP A 10 13.58 -5.93 -48.38
C ASP A 10 12.84 -5.92 -47.04
N ASP A 11 11.93 -4.95 -46.92
CA ASP A 11 10.90 -4.77 -45.90
C ASP A 11 9.92 -5.97 -45.84
N GLN A 12 10.35 -7.09 -45.25
CA GLN A 12 9.49 -8.28 -45.04
C GLN A 12 8.77 -8.33 -43.68
N TYR A 13 8.67 -7.22 -42.94
CA TYR A 13 7.92 -7.15 -41.67
C TYR A 13 6.59 -6.37 -41.74
N SER A 14 5.97 -6.28 -42.93
CA SER A 14 4.64 -5.65 -43.13
C SER A 14 3.44 -6.60 -42.88
N GLY A 15 3.63 -7.64 -42.06
CA GLY A 15 2.67 -8.76 -41.95
C GLY A 15 2.27 -9.19 -40.55
N MET A 16 2.81 -8.59 -39.48
CA MET A 16 2.31 -8.86 -38.13
C MET A 16 1.02 -8.07 -37.92
N LYS A 17 -0.11 -8.74 -38.20
CA LYS A 17 -1.42 -8.28 -37.73
C LYS A 17 -1.29 -8.01 -36.22
N PRO A 18 -1.69 -6.82 -35.75
CA PRO A 18 -1.64 -6.50 -34.34
C PRO A 18 -2.47 -7.54 -33.59
N LEU A 19 -1.82 -8.27 -32.69
CA LEU A 19 -2.40 -9.31 -31.83
C LEU A 19 -3.10 -8.63 -30.64
N VAL A 20 -3.92 -7.64 -30.95
CA VAL A 20 -4.80 -6.93 -30.01
C VAL A 20 -6.20 -7.11 -30.56
N ASP A 21 -7.12 -7.52 -29.69
CA ASP A 21 -8.53 -7.86 -29.95
C ASP A 21 -8.85 -9.34 -30.23
N VAL A 22 -8.13 -10.25 -29.58
CA VAL A 22 -8.79 -11.44 -29.00
C VAL A 22 -9.18 -11.10 -27.56
N VAL A 23 -9.89 -9.98 -27.37
CA VAL A 23 -10.65 -9.75 -26.14
C VAL A 23 -11.86 -10.67 -26.23
N SER A 24 -11.60 -11.87 -25.74
CA SER A 24 -12.50 -12.95 -25.37
C SER A 24 -13.97 -12.54 -25.37
N ALA A 25 -14.76 -13.22 -26.22
CA ALA A 25 -16.20 -13.14 -26.17
C ALA A 25 -16.66 -13.50 -24.75
N LYS A 26 -16.96 -12.47 -23.95
CA LYS A 26 -17.77 -12.45 -22.72
C LYS A 26 -18.32 -13.84 -22.37
N ASP A 27 -17.51 -14.64 -21.70
CA ASP A 27 -18.01 -15.77 -20.94
C ASP A 27 -18.81 -15.14 -19.80
N SER A 28 -20.10 -14.89 -20.03
CA SER A 28 -21.01 -14.51 -18.95
C SER A 28 -21.09 -15.74 -18.06
N PHE A 29 -20.21 -15.82 -17.08
CA PHE A 29 -20.20 -16.89 -16.11
C PHE A 29 -21.54 -16.83 -15.37
N ARG A 30 -22.44 -17.76 -15.68
CA ARG A 30 -23.75 -17.88 -15.06
C ARG A 30 -23.70 -19.02 -14.06
N CYS A 31 -23.51 -18.71 -12.80
CA CYS A 31 -23.76 -19.67 -11.72
C CYS A 31 -25.25 -19.65 -11.37
N SER A 32 -25.86 -20.82 -11.21
CA SER A 32 -27.24 -20.95 -10.72
C SER A 32 -27.33 -21.08 -9.19
N LEU A 33 -26.18 -21.12 -8.50
CA LEU A 33 -26.14 -21.28 -7.04
C LEU A 33 -26.23 -19.92 -6.35
N THR A 34 -26.95 -19.90 -5.23
CA THR A 34 -26.98 -18.74 -4.32
C THR A 34 -25.66 -18.60 -3.56
N LEU A 35 -25.33 -17.41 -3.04
CA LEU A 35 -24.09 -17.20 -2.29
C LEU A 35 -23.98 -18.15 -1.08
N LYS A 36 -25.08 -18.35 -0.35
CA LYS A 36 -25.16 -19.29 0.78
C LYS A 36 -24.83 -20.73 0.38
N GLN A 37 -25.31 -21.18 -0.79
CA GLN A 37 -25.00 -22.52 -1.31
C GLN A 37 -23.52 -22.65 -1.71
N ILE A 38 -22.98 -21.63 -2.39
CA ILE A 38 -21.56 -21.59 -2.78
C ILE A 38 -20.67 -21.67 -1.53
N GLN A 39 -20.93 -20.84 -0.52
CA GLN A 39 -20.18 -20.83 0.74
C GLN A 39 -20.28 -22.16 1.50
N LYS A 40 -21.48 -22.77 1.55
CA LYS A 40 -21.67 -24.08 2.19
C LYS A 40 -20.89 -25.18 1.49
N GLU A 41 -20.89 -25.22 0.15
CA GLU A 41 -20.12 -26.19 -0.61
C GLU A 41 -18.61 -25.97 -0.48
N LEU A 42 -18.14 -24.72 -0.55
CA LEU A 42 -16.72 -24.38 -0.34
C LEU A 42 -16.25 -24.83 1.05
N LYS A 43 -16.99 -24.51 2.11
CA LYS A 43 -16.67 -24.95 3.48
C LYS A 43 -16.56 -26.47 3.57
N LYS A 44 -17.52 -27.20 2.99
CA LYS A 44 -17.50 -28.66 2.95
C LYS A 44 -16.26 -29.21 2.25
N LEU A 45 -15.86 -28.64 1.11
CA LEU A 45 -14.67 -29.07 0.38
C LEU A 45 -13.38 -28.74 1.16
N THR A 46 -13.30 -27.57 1.79
CA THR A 46 -12.18 -27.20 2.66
C THR A 46 -12.05 -28.14 3.86
N ASP A 47 -13.16 -28.52 4.50
CA ASP A 47 -13.16 -29.46 5.63
C ASP A 47 -12.69 -30.86 5.21
N LEU A 48 -13.09 -31.33 4.02
CA LEU A 48 -12.60 -32.60 3.45
C LEU A 48 -11.10 -32.54 3.15
N ALA A 49 -10.61 -31.43 2.61
CA ALA A 49 -9.18 -31.22 2.35
C ALA A 49 -8.36 -31.23 3.64
N HIS A 50 -8.84 -30.58 4.71
CA HIS A 50 -8.19 -30.63 6.03
C HIS A 50 -8.15 -32.04 6.65
N GLN A 51 -9.10 -32.91 6.30
CA GLN A 51 -9.11 -34.32 6.71
C GLN A 51 -8.17 -35.20 5.85
N GLY A 52 -7.52 -34.64 4.83
CA GLY A 52 -6.67 -35.37 3.90
C GLY A 52 -7.46 -36.21 2.88
N ILE A 53 -8.75 -35.90 2.68
CA ILE A 53 -9.59 -36.55 1.67
C ILE A 53 -9.40 -35.82 0.35
N ASP A 54 -9.22 -36.59 -0.74
CA ASP A 54 -9.10 -36.06 -2.09
C ASP A 54 -10.36 -35.28 -2.50
N ILE A 55 -10.20 -34.04 -2.96
CA ILE A 55 -11.29 -33.15 -3.34
C ILE A 55 -11.34 -32.97 -4.86
N ASP A 56 -12.53 -32.71 -5.40
CA ASP A 56 -12.68 -32.33 -6.80
C ASP A 56 -12.19 -30.88 -6.99
N GLU A 57 -10.91 -30.73 -7.33
CA GLU A 57 -10.25 -29.44 -7.58
C GLU A 57 -11.01 -28.61 -8.62
N ALA A 58 -11.55 -29.25 -9.67
CA ALA A 58 -12.28 -28.54 -10.71
C ALA A 58 -13.61 -27.97 -10.19
N ARG A 59 -14.29 -28.68 -9.28
CA ARG A 59 -15.47 -28.16 -8.60
C ARG A 59 -15.11 -27.03 -7.63
N PHE A 60 -14.00 -27.15 -6.91
CA PHE A 60 -13.52 -26.12 -5.98
C PHE A 60 -13.22 -24.80 -6.72
N ASP A 61 -12.44 -24.86 -7.81
CA ASP A 61 -12.14 -23.72 -8.67
C ASP A 61 -13.40 -23.10 -9.28
N TYR A 62 -14.36 -23.93 -9.71
CA TYR A 62 -15.65 -23.45 -10.21
C TYR A 62 -16.40 -22.63 -9.16
N LEU A 63 -16.42 -23.09 -7.90
CA LEU A 63 -17.10 -22.40 -6.81
C LEU A 63 -16.41 -21.09 -6.42
N LEU A 64 -15.07 -21.04 -6.43
CA LEU A 64 -14.32 -19.80 -6.21
C LEU A 64 -14.64 -18.76 -7.28
N ARG A 65 -14.58 -19.13 -8.57
CA ARG A 65 -14.98 -18.23 -9.67
C ARG A 65 -16.45 -17.81 -9.55
N ALA A 66 -17.33 -18.72 -9.11
CA ALA A 66 -18.74 -18.41 -8.91
C ALA A 66 -18.98 -17.39 -7.80
N GLN A 67 -18.23 -17.50 -6.70
CA GLN A 67 -18.27 -16.53 -5.61
C GLN A 67 -17.79 -15.16 -6.08
N GLU A 68 -16.67 -15.08 -6.79
CA GLU A 68 -16.11 -13.82 -7.33
C GLU A 68 -17.06 -13.09 -8.28
N HIS A 69 -17.90 -13.83 -9.04
CA HIS A 69 -18.85 -13.24 -9.98
C HIS A 69 -20.21 -12.91 -9.35
N ASN A 70 -20.50 -13.41 -8.14
CA ASN A 70 -21.77 -13.20 -7.45
C ASN A 70 -21.92 -11.73 -6.98
N GLU A 71 -23.07 -11.11 -7.26
CA GLU A 71 -23.34 -9.70 -6.93
C GLU A 71 -23.49 -9.46 -5.42
N GLU A 72 -24.16 -10.37 -4.69
CA GLU A 72 -24.31 -10.28 -3.23
C GLU A 72 -22.94 -10.30 -2.54
N TYR A 73 -22.01 -11.14 -3.02
CA TYR A 73 -20.66 -11.23 -2.47
C TYR A 73 -19.86 -9.94 -2.71
N LYS A 74 -20.00 -9.33 -3.90
CA LYS A 74 -19.35 -8.05 -4.23
C LYS A 74 -19.87 -6.91 -3.36
N LEU A 75 -21.18 -6.86 -3.13
CA LEU A 75 -21.79 -5.87 -2.23
C LEU A 75 -21.30 -6.04 -0.80
N TRP A 76 -21.29 -7.29 -0.30
CA TRP A 76 -20.78 -7.60 1.03
C TRP A 76 -19.31 -7.20 1.19
N LEU A 77 -18.44 -7.53 0.23
CA LEU A 77 -17.03 -7.10 0.23
C LEU A 77 -16.88 -5.57 0.18
N ALA A 78 -17.74 -4.88 -0.56
CA ALA A 78 -17.71 -3.42 -0.65
C ALA A 78 -18.11 -2.77 0.69
N GLU A 79 -19.11 -3.32 1.38
CA GLU A 79 -19.56 -2.89 2.70
C GLU A 79 -18.51 -3.17 3.78
N GLU A 80 -17.89 -4.34 3.77
CA GLU A 80 -16.79 -4.68 4.68
C GLU A 80 -15.60 -3.71 4.50
N LYS A 81 -15.22 -3.45 3.25
CA LYS A 81 -14.20 -2.45 2.92
C LYS A 81 -14.60 -1.05 3.36
N ALA A 82 -15.86 -0.64 3.21
CA ALA A 82 -16.33 0.67 3.66
C ALA A 82 -16.25 0.78 5.20
N THR A 83 -16.78 -0.21 5.91
CA THR A 83 -16.74 -0.28 7.37
C THR A 83 -15.30 -0.23 7.91
N TRP A 84 -14.39 -0.97 7.28
CA TRP A 84 -12.98 -0.94 7.65
C TRP A 84 -12.37 0.46 7.43
N ARG A 85 -12.66 1.10 6.29
CA ARG A 85 -12.19 2.46 6.00
C ARG A 85 -12.66 3.46 7.05
N ASP A 86 -13.93 3.39 7.42
CA ASP A 86 -14.51 4.28 8.43
C ASP A 86 -13.85 4.06 9.79
N SER A 87 -13.59 2.80 10.17
CA SER A 87 -12.92 2.46 11.44
C SER A 87 -11.46 2.95 11.52
N VAL A 88 -10.76 3.04 10.40
CA VAL A 88 -9.35 3.44 10.33
C VAL A 88 -9.18 4.94 10.04
N TYR A 89 -10.25 5.63 9.63
CA TYR A 89 -10.20 7.01 9.15
C TYR A 89 -9.55 7.97 10.15
N GLU A 90 -10.03 8.01 11.39
CA GLU A 90 -9.53 8.93 12.42
C GLU A 90 -8.04 8.69 12.73
N PHE A 91 -7.63 7.42 12.80
CA PHE A 91 -6.23 7.06 13.02
C PHE A 91 -5.35 7.51 11.85
N ALA A 92 -5.79 7.26 10.61
CA ALA A 92 -5.04 7.62 9.42
C ALA A 92 -4.93 9.15 9.25
N GLU A 93 -5.96 9.90 9.62
CA GLU A 93 -5.94 11.37 9.63
C GLU A 93 -4.92 11.91 10.63
N GLN A 94 -4.90 11.41 11.86
CA GLN A 94 -3.89 11.78 12.85
C GLN A 94 -2.46 11.44 12.39
N CYS A 95 -2.30 10.28 11.74
CA CYS A 95 -1.02 9.88 11.15
C CYS A 95 -0.58 10.84 10.04
N LEU A 96 -1.52 11.30 9.21
CA LEU A 96 -1.28 12.29 8.16
C LEU A 96 -0.82 13.62 8.76
N GLU A 97 -1.55 14.13 9.76
CA GLU A 97 -1.19 15.38 10.44
C GLU A 97 0.22 15.31 11.01
N ARG A 98 0.50 14.24 11.77
CA ARG A 98 1.81 13.99 12.37
C ARG A 98 2.91 13.91 11.30
N THR A 99 2.67 13.18 10.22
CA THR A 99 3.68 13.02 9.15
C THR A 99 3.96 14.33 8.43
N ARG A 100 2.94 15.17 8.21
CA ARG A 100 3.10 16.49 7.57
C ARG A 100 3.95 17.45 8.40
N THR A 101 3.98 17.33 9.73
CA THR A 101 4.89 18.16 10.56
C THR A 101 6.38 17.92 10.28
N PHE A 102 6.74 16.79 9.65
CA PHE A 102 8.13 16.46 9.27
C PHE A 102 8.42 16.71 7.79
N VAL A 103 7.41 16.73 6.92
CA VAL A 103 7.58 16.87 5.47
C VAL A 103 7.14 18.27 5.06
N PRO A 104 8.01 19.21 4.66
CA PRO A 104 7.59 20.54 4.26
C PRO A 104 6.97 20.56 2.84
N VAL A 105 6.21 21.62 2.52
CA VAL A 105 5.52 21.75 1.22
C VAL A 105 6.50 21.79 0.04
N ASN A 106 7.68 22.37 0.24
CA ASN A 106 8.75 22.49 -0.75
C ASN A 106 9.71 21.28 -0.76
N VAL A 107 9.32 20.11 -0.22
CA VAL A 107 10.18 18.91 -0.14
C VAL A 107 10.76 18.49 -1.50
N PHE A 108 10.04 18.74 -2.59
CA PHE A 108 10.47 18.41 -3.96
C PHE A 108 11.70 19.19 -4.45
N GLU A 109 11.96 20.34 -3.85
CA GLU A 109 13.05 21.26 -4.21
C GLU A 109 14.08 21.40 -3.09
N SER A 110 13.78 20.85 -1.91
CA SER A 110 14.60 20.98 -0.71
C SER A 110 15.83 20.08 -0.79
N SER A 111 16.98 20.59 -0.36
CA SER A 111 18.16 19.80 -0.07
C SER A 111 18.16 19.27 1.37
N ALA A 112 19.05 18.32 1.69
CA ALA A 112 19.18 17.81 3.06
C ALA A 112 19.56 18.92 4.05
N ASP A 113 20.41 19.87 3.63
CA ASP A 113 20.84 21.00 4.45
C ASP A 113 19.69 21.97 4.74
N ASP A 114 18.78 22.18 3.78
CA ASP A 114 17.59 23.02 3.97
C ASP A 114 16.66 22.41 5.03
N LEU A 115 16.46 21.09 4.99
CA LEU A 115 15.64 20.36 5.97
C LEU A 115 16.27 20.39 7.37
N VAL A 116 17.60 20.29 7.48
CA VAL A 116 18.30 20.43 8.76
C VAL A 116 18.21 21.86 9.29
N GLN A 117 18.30 22.88 8.42
CA GLN A 117 18.11 24.28 8.80
C GLN A 117 16.68 24.57 9.29
N LEU A 118 15.68 23.83 8.80
CA LEU A 118 14.31 23.86 9.31
C LEU A 118 14.17 23.22 10.71
N GLY A 119 15.21 22.54 11.22
CA GLY A 119 15.21 21.95 12.56
C GLY A 119 14.99 20.43 12.59
N LEU A 120 15.04 19.76 11.43
CA LEU A 120 15.01 18.29 11.39
C LEU A 120 16.38 17.71 11.75
N THR A 121 16.40 16.52 12.36
CA THR A 121 17.63 15.76 12.55
C THR A 121 18.20 15.35 11.18
N PRO A 122 19.54 15.24 11.04
CA PRO A 122 20.16 14.90 9.75
C PRO A 122 19.71 13.52 9.22
N GLU A 123 19.47 12.55 10.13
CA GLU A 123 18.96 11.23 9.78
C GLU A 123 17.54 11.30 9.23
N LEU A 124 16.69 12.11 9.87
CA LEU A 124 15.31 12.29 9.43
C LEU A 124 15.22 13.07 8.12
N ALA A 125 16.01 14.13 7.96
CA ALA A 125 16.12 14.87 6.70
C ALA A 125 16.51 13.94 5.54
N LYS A 126 17.51 13.07 5.77
CA LYS A 126 17.91 12.04 4.81
C LYS A 126 16.77 11.06 4.52
N ARG A 127 16.05 10.59 5.54
CA ARG A 127 14.89 9.70 5.38
C ARG A 127 13.82 10.33 4.52
N VAL A 128 13.40 11.57 4.82
CA VAL A 128 12.38 12.30 4.07
C VAL A 128 12.74 12.43 2.60
N LEU A 129 14.01 12.68 2.26
CA LEU A 129 14.46 12.79 0.87
C LEU A 129 14.62 11.44 0.16
N GLN A 130 15.08 10.41 0.87
CA GLN A 130 15.27 9.07 0.31
C GLN A 130 13.96 8.31 0.11
N ARG A 131 12.97 8.54 0.98
CA ARG A 131 11.67 7.87 0.97
C ARG A 131 10.65 8.72 0.24
N GLN A 132 10.70 8.66 -1.08
CA GLN A 132 9.87 9.51 -1.96
C GLN A 132 8.38 9.23 -1.82
N CYS A 133 7.97 8.06 -1.29
CA CYS A 133 6.58 7.80 -0.89
C CYS A 133 6.04 8.87 0.07
N LEU A 134 6.88 9.39 0.97
CA LEU A 134 6.48 10.43 1.92
C LEU A 134 6.12 11.74 1.24
N TRP A 135 6.52 11.96 -0.01
CA TRP A 135 6.22 13.20 -0.72
C TRP A 135 4.75 13.25 -1.14
N LEU A 136 4.09 12.09 -1.26
CA LEU A 136 2.65 12.01 -1.57
C LEU A 136 1.80 12.74 -0.53
N VAL A 137 2.23 12.79 0.73
CA VAL A 137 1.46 13.47 1.81
C VAL A 137 1.32 14.98 1.60
N ARG A 138 2.20 15.55 0.76
CA ARG A 138 2.18 16.96 0.35
C ARG A 138 1.65 17.17 -1.07
N MET A 139 1.15 16.14 -1.73
CA MET A 139 0.50 16.26 -3.03
C MET A 139 -1.02 16.31 -2.86
N SER A 140 -1.68 17.04 -3.76
CA SER A 140 -3.15 17.02 -3.83
C SER A 140 -3.65 15.69 -4.41
N LYS A 141 -4.85 15.25 -4.00
CA LYS A 141 -5.49 14.02 -4.55
C LYS A 141 -5.62 14.05 -6.07
N THR A 142 -5.87 15.23 -6.65
CA THR A 142 -5.96 15.43 -8.11
C THR A 142 -4.62 15.24 -8.82
N GLU A 143 -3.53 15.70 -8.20
CA GLU A 143 -2.18 15.48 -8.71
C GLU A 143 -1.80 14.00 -8.66
N ILE A 144 -2.05 13.34 -7.52
CA ILE A 144 -1.81 11.90 -7.36
C ILE A 144 -2.63 11.09 -8.38
N ALA A 145 -3.89 11.44 -8.60
CA ALA A 145 -4.76 10.78 -9.58
C ALA A 145 -4.20 10.87 -11.02
N SER A 146 -3.41 11.90 -11.32
CA SER A 146 -2.79 12.12 -12.63
C SER A 146 -1.42 11.45 -12.81
N LEU A 147 -0.81 10.94 -11.74
CA LEU A 147 0.51 10.29 -11.80
C LEU A 147 0.48 9.09 -12.74
N HIS A 148 1.61 8.85 -13.41
CA HIS A 148 1.75 7.69 -14.29
C HIS A 148 1.87 6.40 -13.48
N GLU A 149 1.40 5.28 -14.03
CA GLU A 149 1.44 3.97 -13.35
C GLU A 149 2.86 3.54 -12.96
N SER A 150 3.86 3.79 -13.82
CA SER A 150 5.26 3.46 -13.55
C SER A 150 5.83 4.22 -12.36
N ASP A 151 5.38 5.45 -12.14
CA ASP A 151 5.85 6.26 -11.03
C ASP A 151 5.26 5.73 -9.72
N LEU A 152 3.98 5.35 -9.72
CA LEU A 152 3.34 4.74 -8.55
C LEU A 152 3.99 3.41 -8.16
N LEU A 153 4.19 2.52 -9.14
CA LEU A 153 4.74 1.17 -8.90
C LEU A 153 6.24 1.15 -8.62
N GLY A 154 7.00 2.09 -9.20
CA GLY A 154 8.45 2.18 -9.02
C GLY A 154 8.83 3.16 -7.91
N ARG A 155 8.54 4.44 -8.14
CA ARG A 155 9.01 5.54 -7.29
C ARG A 155 8.25 5.65 -5.97
N TYR A 156 6.96 5.33 -5.97
CA TYR A 156 6.08 5.51 -4.81
C TYR A 156 5.59 4.18 -4.22
N ASN A 157 6.38 3.12 -4.35
CA ASN A 157 6.08 1.82 -3.75
C ASN A 157 6.35 1.82 -2.23
N SER A 158 5.30 1.82 -1.42
CA SER A 158 5.38 1.85 0.06
C SER A 158 6.03 0.59 0.63
N SER A 159 5.69 -0.59 0.09
CA SER A 159 6.23 -1.88 0.52
C SER A 159 7.74 -1.98 0.31
N ALA A 160 8.23 -1.57 -0.87
CA ALA A 160 9.65 -1.60 -1.22
C ALA A 160 10.50 -0.56 -0.45
N GLN A 161 9.88 0.49 0.07
CA GLN A 161 10.57 1.58 0.77
C GLN A 161 10.67 1.38 2.29
N HIS A 162 10.13 0.28 2.81
CA HIS A 162 10.11 -0.03 4.25
C HIS A 162 9.49 1.09 5.10
N MET A 163 8.27 1.49 4.73
CA MET A 163 7.48 2.46 5.51
C MET A 163 7.06 1.85 6.85
N ASP A 164 6.97 2.71 7.88
CA ASP A 164 6.35 2.34 9.16
C ASP A 164 4.81 2.46 9.09
N ILE A 165 4.12 2.00 10.13
CA ILE A 165 2.65 1.95 10.14
C ILE A 165 2.03 3.35 10.06
N ILE A 166 2.66 4.34 10.70
CA ILE A 166 2.21 5.74 10.73
C ILE A 166 2.38 6.37 9.35
N GLU A 167 3.54 6.17 8.71
CA GLU A 167 3.82 6.64 7.36
C GLU A 167 2.88 5.99 6.33
N THR A 168 2.62 4.69 6.45
CA THR A 168 1.72 3.95 5.54
C THR A 168 0.28 4.44 5.68
N ALA A 169 -0.21 4.66 6.92
CA ALA A 169 -1.53 5.23 7.17
C ALA A 169 -1.67 6.65 6.62
N ALA A 170 -0.64 7.49 6.79
CA ALA A 170 -0.59 8.84 6.23
C ALA A 170 -0.65 8.82 4.69
N ILE A 171 0.07 7.91 4.03
CA ILE A 171 0.00 7.75 2.58
C ILE A 171 -1.40 7.31 2.17
N TYR A 172 -1.96 6.28 2.83
CA TYR A 172 -3.26 5.71 2.50
C TYR A 172 -4.37 6.77 2.39
N ILE A 173 -4.53 7.61 3.43
CA ILE A 173 -5.59 8.62 3.47
C ILE A 173 -5.42 9.73 2.41
N THR A 174 -4.18 9.92 1.93
CA THR A 174 -3.87 10.93 0.88
C THR A 174 -4.19 10.44 -0.53
N LEU A 175 -4.43 9.13 -0.72
CA LEU A 175 -4.74 8.59 -2.04
C LEU A 175 -6.13 9.03 -2.53
N PRO A 176 -6.30 9.26 -3.85
CA PRO A 176 -7.61 9.49 -4.44
C PRO A 176 -8.42 8.19 -4.49
N ASP A 177 -9.75 8.30 -4.46
CA ASP A 177 -10.63 7.13 -4.64
C ASP A 177 -10.68 6.65 -6.09
N ARG A 178 -10.41 7.54 -7.05
CA ARG A 178 -10.38 7.24 -8.48
C ARG A 178 -9.15 7.86 -9.13
N PHE A 179 -8.49 7.09 -9.99
CA PHE A 179 -7.35 7.57 -10.77
C PHE A 179 -7.76 7.95 -12.19
N ASN A 180 -7.08 8.95 -12.76
CA ASN A 180 -7.31 9.37 -14.13
C ASN A 180 -6.54 8.45 -15.09
N GLY A 181 -7.23 8.01 -16.16
CA GLY A 181 -6.63 7.21 -17.23
C GLY A 181 -6.18 5.80 -16.79
N ASP A 182 -6.89 5.18 -15.84
CA ASP A 182 -6.59 3.84 -15.33
C ASP A 182 -7.41 2.75 -16.05
N GLU A 183 -7.25 2.64 -17.37
CA GLU A 183 -8.01 1.68 -18.18
C GLU A 183 -7.71 0.21 -17.83
N LEU A 184 -6.49 -0.06 -17.37
CA LEU A 184 -6.02 -1.39 -16.97
C LEU A 184 -6.24 -1.69 -15.48
N GLY A 185 -6.69 -0.71 -14.68
CA GLY A 185 -6.89 -0.87 -13.24
C GLY A 185 -5.61 -0.99 -12.41
N ARG A 186 -4.43 -0.74 -12.99
CA ARG A 186 -3.13 -0.92 -12.30
C ARG A 186 -2.92 0.10 -11.18
N LYS A 187 -3.46 1.32 -11.33
CA LYS A 187 -3.36 2.33 -10.27
C LYS A 187 -4.31 2.01 -9.11
N ALA A 188 -5.52 1.55 -9.42
CA ALA A 188 -6.46 1.03 -8.43
C ALA A 188 -5.86 -0.18 -7.68
N GLU A 189 -5.25 -1.12 -8.40
CA GLU A 189 -4.56 -2.27 -7.79
C GLU A 189 -3.43 -1.82 -6.86
N TRP A 190 -2.62 -0.83 -7.27
CA TRP A 190 -1.59 -0.27 -6.41
C TRP A 190 -2.17 0.38 -5.13
N ARG A 191 -3.28 1.11 -5.22
CA ARG A 191 -3.99 1.65 -4.04
C ARG A 191 -4.45 0.53 -3.11
N ASP A 192 -5.02 -0.53 -3.68
CA ASP A 192 -5.47 -1.71 -2.92
C ASP A 192 -4.29 -2.42 -2.24
N GLN A 193 -3.11 -2.45 -2.87
CA GLN A 193 -1.87 -2.98 -2.24
C GLN A 193 -1.42 -2.12 -1.05
N VAL A 194 -1.52 -0.79 -1.13
CA VAL A 194 -1.22 0.10 0.01
C VAL A 194 -2.22 -0.14 1.15
N GLU A 195 -3.50 -0.28 0.83
CA GLU A 195 -4.57 -0.58 1.78
C GLU A 195 -4.33 -1.92 2.49
N GLU A 196 -4.05 -2.97 1.73
CA GLU A 196 -3.82 -4.31 2.26
C GLU A 196 -2.55 -4.37 3.10
N ASN A 197 -1.48 -3.66 2.69
CA ASN A 197 -0.28 -3.53 3.50
C ASN A 197 -0.58 -2.85 4.86
N LEU A 198 -1.39 -1.78 4.86
CA LEU A 198 -1.80 -1.12 6.11
C LEU A 198 -2.64 -2.05 6.99
N ARG A 199 -3.62 -2.76 6.41
CA ARG A 199 -4.46 -3.74 7.11
C ARG A 199 -3.61 -4.82 7.79
N ARG A 200 -2.64 -5.37 7.07
CA ARG A 200 -1.69 -6.36 7.62
C ARG A 200 -0.86 -5.79 8.76
N MET A 201 -0.31 -4.59 8.60
CA MET A 201 0.49 -3.95 9.66
C MET A 201 -0.34 -3.68 10.93
N LEU A 202 -1.62 -3.31 10.79
CA LEU A 202 -2.52 -3.14 11.93
C LEU A 202 -2.80 -4.47 12.64
N GLN A 203 -3.08 -5.53 11.88
CA GLN A 203 -3.26 -6.88 12.44
C GLN A 203 -1.99 -7.39 13.15
N ASP A 204 -0.82 -7.23 12.53
CA ASP A 204 0.47 -7.60 13.12
C ASP A 204 0.77 -6.80 14.38
N ASN A 205 0.38 -5.52 14.41
CA ASN A 205 0.51 -4.65 15.58
C ASN A 205 -0.38 -5.14 16.74
N ASP A 206 -1.64 -5.48 16.44
CA ASP A 206 -2.59 -5.97 17.45
C ASP A 206 -2.19 -7.34 18.00
N ASN A 207 -1.55 -8.16 17.16
CA ASN A 207 -0.97 -9.45 17.55
C ASN A 207 0.40 -9.32 18.24
N GLY A 208 0.99 -8.12 18.31
CA GLY A 208 2.34 -7.90 18.85
C GLY A 208 3.47 -8.54 18.03
N GLN A 209 3.20 -8.85 16.75
CA GLN A 209 4.16 -9.46 15.81
C GLN A 209 4.89 -8.41 14.96
N LEU A 210 4.43 -7.15 14.97
CA LEU A 210 5.04 -6.09 14.16
C LEU A 210 6.42 -5.68 14.72
N PRO A 211 7.50 -5.74 13.93
CA PRO A 211 8.83 -5.32 14.38
C PRO A 211 8.87 -3.84 14.80
N GLU A 212 9.73 -3.50 15.77
CA GLU A 212 9.82 -2.14 16.33
C GLU A 212 10.11 -1.07 15.25
N GLY A 213 11.01 -1.37 14.31
CA GLY A 213 11.31 -0.46 13.20
C GLY A 213 10.16 -0.24 12.20
N ARG A 214 9.11 -1.09 12.25
CA ARG A 214 7.86 -0.96 11.49
C ARG A 214 6.75 -0.29 12.30
N LEU A 215 6.82 -0.29 13.63
CA LEU A 215 5.96 0.53 14.49
C LEU A 215 6.29 2.02 14.32
N ARG A 216 7.57 2.35 14.48
CA ARG A 216 8.07 3.70 14.26
C ARG A 216 9.51 3.64 13.82
N ASN A 217 9.86 4.38 12.78
CA ASN A 217 11.25 4.41 12.37
C ASN A 217 12.14 5.12 13.42
N PRO A 218 13.35 4.59 13.74
CA PRO A 218 14.25 5.20 14.71
C PRO A 218 14.71 6.62 14.34
N ALA A 219 14.60 7.03 13.07
CA ALA A 219 14.86 8.41 12.67
C ALA A 219 13.91 9.44 13.34
N TYR A 220 12.78 8.98 13.89
CA TYR A 220 11.82 9.79 14.65
C TYR A 220 11.98 9.66 16.17
N ASP A 221 13.04 9.03 16.67
CA ASP A 221 13.21 8.79 18.09
C ASP A 221 13.14 10.09 18.91
N GLY A 222 12.37 10.06 20.00
CA GLY A 222 12.08 11.22 20.84
C GLY A 222 11.23 12.33 20.20
N LEU A 223 10.78 12.20 18.94
CA LEU A 223 10.03 13.24 18.22
C LEU A 223 8.59 12.83 17.96
N GLN A 224 7.66 13.52 18.62
CA GLN A 224 6.24 13.36 18.31
C GLN A 224 5.84 14.17 17.07
N PHE A 225 6.22 15.45 17.04
CA PHE A 225 5.93 16.38 15.95
C PHE A 225 7.24 17.00 15.43
N GLY A 226 7.25 17.32 14.14
CA GLY A 226 8.35 18.02 13.50
C GLY A 226 8.19 19.54 13.57
N PRO A 227 9.19 20.29 13.06
CA PRO A 227 9.24 21.75 13.14
C PRO A 227 8.29 22.45 12.14
N VAL A 228 7.65 21.72 11.23
CA VAL A 228 6.75 22.32 10.22
C VAL A 228 5.36 22.51 10.82
N GLU A 229 4.97 23.76 11.07
CA GLU A 229 3.66 24.12 11.62
C GLU A 229 2.52 23.98 10.60
N ASP A 230 2.84 24.14 9.31
CA ASP A 230 1.85 24.06 8.24
C ASP A 230 1.48 22.61 7.92
N VAL A 231 0.38 22.13 8.50
CA VAL A 231 -0.14 20.76 8.30
C VAL A 231 -1.18 20.70 7.16
N THR A 232 -1.74 21.84 6.77
CA THR A 232 -2.89 21.89 5.84
C THR A 232 -2.48 22.08 4.40
N SER A 233 -1.37 22.78 4.13
CA SER A 233 -1.00 23.09 2.76
C SER A 233 -0.53 21.86 2.00
N VAL A 234 -1.09 21.70 0.81
CA VAL A 234 -0.68 20.74 -0.19
C VAL A 234 -0.13 21.47 -1.41
N ARG A 235 0.86 20.87 -2.05
CA ARG A 235 1.30 21.28 -3.37
C ARG A 235 0.15 21.07 -4.35
N ALA A 236 -0.32 22.17 -4.92
CA ALA A 236 -1.21 22.15 -6.07
C ALA A 236 -0.38 22.50 -7.29
N THR A 237 0.10 21.49 -8.02
CA THR A 237 0.54 21.77 -9.39
C THR A 237 -0.72 22.03 -10.20
N ASN A 238 -0.83 23.25 -10.75
CA ASN A 238 -1.78 23.50 -11.81
C ASN A 238 -1.33 22.65 -13.00
N ILE A 239 -1.83 21.42 -13.06
CA ILE A 239 -1.69 20.57 -14.23
C ILE A 239 -2.37 21.36 -15.33
N VAL A 240 -1.57 22.04 -16.14
CA VAL A 240 -2.07 22.74 -17.31
C VAL A 240 -2.61 21.64 -18.21
N SER A 241 -3.90 21.33 -18.05
CA SER A 241 -4.72 20.48 -18.91
C SER A 241 -4.95 21.21 -20.24
N GLY A 242 -3.87 21.76 -20.78
CA GLY A 242 -3.88 22.43 -22.05
C GLY A 242 -4.01 21.36 -23.11
N ARG A 243 -5.18 21.29 -23.74
CA ARG A 243 -5.39 20.65 -25.05
C ARG A 243 -4.44 21.17 -26.15
N HIS A 244 -3.46 22.01 -25.81
CA HIS A 244 -2.49 22.68 -26.68
C HIS A 244 -1.03 22.38 -26.30
N SER A 245 -0.75 21.62 -25.24
CA SER A 245 0.62 21.23 -24.86
C SER A 245 1.11 19.96 -25.57
N HIS A 246 0.22 19.19 -26.19
CA HIS A 246 0.57 18.19 -27.21
C HIS A 246 0.95 18.87 -28.52
N ARG A 247 1.98 19.74 -28.48
CA ARG A 247 2.89 19.74 -29.62
C ARG A 247 3.60 18.39 -29.53
N PRO A 248 3.38 17.45 -30.46
CA PRO A 248 4.13 16.19 -30.45
C PRO A 248 5.59 16.55 -30.27
N ARG A 249 6.28 15.92 -29.31
CA ARG A 249 7.72 16.14 -29.12
C ARG A 249 8.32 15.99 -30.51
N ARG A 250 8.86 17.10 -31.05
CA ARG A 250 9.49 17.08 -32.37
C ARG A 250 10.43 15.90 -32.34
N SER A 251 10.24 14.96 -33.26
CA SER A 251 11.04 13.75 -33.29
C SER A 251 12.52 14.13 -33.20
N PHE A 252 13.34 13.32 -32.54
CA PHE A 252 14.77 13.59 -32.44
C PHE A 252 15.37 13.92 -33.82
N MET A 253 14.87 13.26 -34.88
CA MET A 253 15.16 13.57 -36.28
C MET A 253 14.84 15.02 -36.71
N GLU A 254 13.71 15.60 -36.30
CA GLU A 254 13.38 17.02 -36.58
C GLU A 254 14.25 18.00 -35.79
N VAL A 255 14.55 17.69 -34.53
CA VAL A 255 15.45 18.51 -33.70
C VAL A 255 16.88 18.47 -34.26
N CYS A 256 17.35 17.28 -34.68
CA CYS A 256 18.66 17.13 -35.30
C CYS A 256 18.75 17.75 -36.70
N LYS A 257 17.66 17.85 -37.47
CA LYS A 257 17.66 18.58 -38.75
C LYS A 257 17.93 20.07 -38.59
N THR A 258 17.52 20.66 -37.47
CA THR A 258 17.68 22.10 -37.21
C THR A 258 18.98 22.44 -36.46
N HIS A 259 19.54 21.47 -35.73
CA HIS A 259 20.79 21.64 -34.96
C HIS A 259 21.94 20.75 -35.46
N SER A 260 21.88 20.27 -36.70
CA SER A 260 22.94 19.44 -37.26
C SER A 260 24.24 20.24 -37.33
N ILE A 261 25.08 20.09 -36.31
CA ILE A 261 26.51 20.45 -36.33
C ILE A 261 27.20 19.81 -37.55
N LEU A 262 26.65 18.70 -38.07
CA LEU A 262 27.12 18.02 -39.28
C LEU A 262 26.72 18.73 -40.58
N SER A 263 25.78 19.68 -40.56
CA SER A 263 25.43 20.47 -41.76
C SER A 263 26.44 21.59 -42.09
N VAL A 264 27.35 21.90 -41.16
CA VAL A 264 28.41 22.90 -41.37
C VAL A 264 29.63 22.31 -42.10
N LEU A 265 29.75 20.99 -42.22
CA LEU A 265 30.90 20.34 -42.88
C LEU A 265 30.68 19.98 -44.36
N LYS A 266 29.59 20.43 -44.99
CA LYS A 266 29.28 20.09 -46.40
C LYS A 266 29.20 21.32 -47.33
N ALA A 267 30.08 22.29 -47.12
CA ALA A 267 30.20 23.44 -48.03
C ALA A 267 31.65 23.93 -48.18
N GLU A 268 32.61 23.03 -48.35
CA GLU A 268 33.87 23.37 -49.02
C GLU A 268 34.22 22.22 -49.97
N ASP A 269 34.00 22.45 -51.26
CA ASP A 269 34.62 21.68 -52.35
C ASP A 269 36.01 22.28 -52.61
N PRO A 270 37.12 21.70 -52.11
CA PRO A 270 38.41 21.94 -52.71
C PRO A 270 38.54 21.02 -53.94
N ALA A 271 38.43 21.63 -55.10
CA ALA A 271 38.92 21.05 -56.33
C ALA A 271 40.40 20.61 -56.17
N ALA A 272 40.68 19.39 -56.64
CA ALA A 272 41.96 18.93 -57.17
C ALA A 272 43.23 19.11 -56.30
N ASP A 273 43.86 18.03 -55.88
CA ASP A 273 45.10 17.57 -56.52
C ASP A 273 45.51 16.17 -56.03
N SER A 274 46.20 15.49 -56.93
CA SER A 274 46.88 14.22 -56.91
C SER A 274 47.71 13.85 -55.67
N SER A 275 47.83 12.54 -55.45
CA SER A 275 49.06 11.74 -55.56
C SER A 275 49.19 10.64 -54.48
N ASP A 276 49.37 9.42 -55.00
CA ASP A 276 50.18 8.30 -54.50
C ASP A 276 50.55 8.27 -53.00
N SER A 277 50.10 7.23 -52.31
CA SER A 277 51.06 6.25 -51.75
C SER A 277 50.35 5.03 -51.17
N ASP A 278 50.85 3.88 -51.63
CA ASP A 278 50.59 2.55 -51.13
C ASP A 278 50.93 2.43 -49.63
N ALA A 279 50.01 1.90 -48.83
CA ALA A 279 50.33 1.32 -47.54
C ALA A 279 49.30 0.22 -47.21
N GLU A 280 49.68 -1.01 -47.52
CA GLU A 280 49.03 -2.21 -47.00
C GLU A 280 49.13 -2.23 -45.46
N GLY A 281 47.98 -2.25 -44.80
CA GLY A 281 47.85 -2.44 -43.35
C GLY A 281 46.65 -3.33 -43.09
N GLY A 282 46.90 -4.61 -42.84
CA GLY A 282 45.90 -5.67 -42.76
C GLY A 282 44.92 -5.58 -41.59
N PRO A 283 43.82 -6.35 -41.64
CA PRO A 283 42.79 -6.37 -40.61
C PRO A 283 43.34 -6.99 -39.32
N GLY A 284 43.48 -6.16 -38.29
CA GLY A 284 43.71 -6.59 -36.92
C GLY A 284 42.51 -7.42 -36.45
N LYS A 285 42.77 -8.71 -36.21
CA LYS A 285 41.84 -9.63 -35.56
C LYS A 285 41.61 -9.13 -34.14
N PHE A 286 40.41 -8.63 -33.87
CA PHE A 286 39.90 -8.43 -32.53
C PHE A 286 39.52 -9.83 -32.02
N GLN A 287 40.38 -10.42 -31.18
CA GLN A 287 40.05 -11.63 -30.45
C GLN A 287 39.32 -11.18 -29.18
N ASP A 288 38.01 -11.40 -29.15
CA ASP A 288 37.24 -11.35 -27.93
C ASP A 288 37.68 -12.54 -27.05
N GLU A 289 38.55 -12.24 -26.08
CA GLU A 289 38.75 -13.10 -24.92
C GLU A 289 37.50 -12.96 -24.04
N TYR A 290 36.61 -13.94 -24.16
CA TYR A 290 35.59 -14.21 -23.15
C TYR A 290 36.31 -14.87 -21.97
N GLU A 291 36.56 -14.09 -20.93
CA GLU A 291 37.02 -14.57 -19.63
C GLU A 291 35.82 -15.27 -18.97
N GLU A 292 35.82 -16.61 -18.99
CA GLU A 292 34.94 -17.46 -18.18
C GLU A 292 35.18 -17.11 -16.71
N VAL A 293 34.24 -16.37 -16.12
CA VAL A 293 34.14 -16.24 -14.66
C VAL A 293 33.52 -17.54 -14.17
N GLU A 294 34.36 -18.42 -13.64
CA GLU A 294 33.92 -19.56 -12.85
C GLU A 294 33.30 -19.02 -11.56
N ASP A 295 31.96 -19.09 -11.47
CA ASP A 295 31.22 -18.84 -10.24
C ASP A 295 31.54 -19.97 -9.24
N GLU A 296 32.56 -19.73 -8.42
CA GLU A 296 32.90 -20.53 -7.25
C GLU A 296 31.98 -20.19 -6.06
N GLU A 297 31.61 -21.26 -5.35
CA GLU A 297 31.16 -21.29 -3.95
C GLU A 297 29.69 -20.96 -3.64
N GLU A 298 28.88 -22.00 -3.85
CA GLU A 298 27.67 -22.34 -3.10
C GLU A 298 28.01 -22.41 -1.60
N ALA A 299 27.80 -21.31 -0.87
CA ALA A 299 27.91 -21.28 0.58
C ALA A 299 26.71 -22.01 1.20
N GLU A 300 26.99 -23.17 1.79
CA GLU A 300 26.05 -23.91 2.63
C GLU A 300 25.62 -23.03 3.81
N GLU A 301 24.40 -22.50 3.75
CA GLU A 301 23.77 -21.78 4.85
C GLU A 301 23.37 -22.80 5.93
N GLU A 302 24.26 -22.96 6.91
CA GLU A 302 24.06 -23.78 8.10
C GLU A 302 22.90 -23.20 8.92
N VAL A 303 21.71 -23.78 8.78
CA VAL A 303 20.53 -23.45 9.58
C VAL A 303 20.80 -23.79 11.05
N GLN A 304 21.20 -22.78 11.82
CA GLN A 304 21.22 -22.85 13.27
C GLN A 304 19.78 -23.00 13.78
N VAL A 305 19.46 -24.19 14.27
CA VAL A 305 18.29 -24.45 15.10
C VAL A 305 18.49 -23.68 16.41
N VAL A 306 17.83 -22.54 16.53
CA VAL A 306 17.83 -21.76 17.77
C VAL A 306 16.90 -22.47 18.75
N ASP A 307 17.50 -22.98 19.82
CA ASP A 307 16.81 -23.69 20.90
C ASP A 307 16.05 -22.66 21.77
N ASP A 308 14.73 -22.58 21.59
CA ASP A 308 13.81 -21.66 22.27
C ASP A 308 13.59 -22.07 23.73
N SER A 309 14.61 -21.91 24.57
CA SER A 309 14.51 -22.10 26.01
C SER A 309 15.35 -21.10 26.77
N ASN A 310 14.97 -19.82 26.72
CA ASN A 310 15.46 -18.86 27.71
C ASN A 310 14.37 -17.85 28.15
N PRO A 311 13.90 -17.90 29.41
CA PRO A 311 12.92 -16.95 29.93
C PRO A 311 13.64 -15.66 30.37
N LEU A 312 13.76 -14.69 29.46
CA LEU A 312 14.33 -13.38 29.78
C LEU A 312 13.30 -12.49 30.48
N LYS A 313 13.64 -12.17 31.75
CA LYS A 313 13.03 -11.11 32.56
C LYS A 313 13.24 -9.76 31.87
N PHE A 314 12.17 -9.15 31.36
CA PHE A 314 12.19 -7.75 30.94
C PHE A 314 11.96 -6.82 32.13
N GLY A 315 12.99 -6.01 32.42
CA GLY A 315 12.91 -4.85 33.29
C GLY A 315 12.09 -3.75 32.63
N SER A 316 11.13 -3.25 33.39
CA SER A 316 10.23 -2.16 33.02
C SER A 316 10.99 -0.84 32.89
N SER A 317 10.87 -0.21 31.71
CA SER A 317 11.09 1.23 31.52
C SER A 317 9.98 1.75 30.60
N ASN A 318 8.87 2.17 31.22
CA ASN A 318 7.75 2.86 30.60
C ASN A 318 8.21 4.19 29.98
N ALA A 319 8.23 4.26 28.65
CA ALA A 319 7.95 5.51 27.94
C ALA A 319 6.48 5.46 27.52
N LEU A 320 5.68 6.29 28.17
CA LEU A 320 4.26 6.50 27.93
C LEU A 320 4.03 7.01 26.49
N LEU A 321 3.90 6.09 25.53
CA LEU A 321 3.01 6.36 24.41
C LEU A 321 1.60 6.44 25.01
N PRO A 322 0.75 7.40 24.59
CA PRO A 322 -0.64 7.40 25.00
C PRO A 322 -1.20 6.03 24.60
N THR A 323 -1.55 5.26 25.61
CA THR A 323 -2.37 4.07 25.48
C THR A 323 -3.63 4.48 24.71
N PHE A 324 -3.61 4.29 23.40
CA PHE A 324 -4.80 4.18 22.57
C PHE A 324 -5.46 2.84 22.96
N GLN A 325 -5.95 2.79 24.19
CA GLN A 325 -6.75 1.69 24.70
C GLN A 325 -8.14 1.84 24.09
N ARG A 326 -8.47 0.87 23.23
CA ARG A 326 -9.84 0.49 22.82
C ARG A 326 -10.60 1.48 21.94
N ALA A 327 -10.42 1.33 20.63
CA ALA A 327 -11.53 1.47 19.67
C ALA A 327 -11.46 0.44 18.51
N THR A 328 -10.63 -0.59 18.62
CA THR A 328 -10.64 -1.75 17.72
C THR A 328 -10.99 -3.03 18.49
N SER A 329 -12.13 -3.04 19.20
CA SER A 329 -12.86 -4.31 19.28
C SER A 329 -13.40 -4.53 17.87
N TYR A 330 -12.58 -5.15 17.02
CA TYR A 330 -13.03 -5.62 15.73
C TYR A 330 -14.35 -6.35 15.94
N ALA A 331 -15.32 -6.01 15.12
CA ALA A 331 -16.54 -6.77 14.95
C ALA A 331 -16.16 -8.17 14.43
N THR A 332 -15.64 -9.04 15.30
CA THR A 332 -16.16 -10.40 15.35
C THR A 332 -17.60 -10.23 15.78
N ARG A 333 -18.47 -9.88 14.82
CA ARG A 333 -19.89 -10.10 14.97
C ARG A 333 -19.98 -11.60 15.17
N ASP A 334 -20.18 -12.00 16.43
CA ASP A 334 -20.52 -13.37 16.79
C ASP A 334 -21.51 -13.83 15.74
N PHE A 335 -21.04 -14.73 14.87
CA PHE A 335 -21.91 -15.59 14.12
C PHE A 335 -22.63 -16.37 15.21
N VAL A 336 -23.79 -15.84 15.61
CA VAL A 336 -24.73 -16.54 16.47
C VAL A 336 -24.95 -17.86 15.74
N GLU A 337 -24.27 -18.91 16.20
CA GLU A 337 -24.71 -20.27 16.02
C GLU A 337 -26.09 -20.32 16.67
N GLU A 338 -27.09 -19.93 15.88
CA GLU A 338 -28.47 -20.27 16.14
C GLU A 338 -28.49 -21.79 16.05
N SER A 339 -28.25 -22.41 17.21
CA SER A 339 -28.36 -23.83 17.44
C SER A 339 -29.77 -24.22 17.04
N PHE A 340 -29.90 -24.64 15.80
CA PHE A 340 -31.08 -25.28 15.26
C PHE A 340 -31.22 -26.59 16.04
N ASP A 341 -32.08 -26.56 17.05
CA ASP A 341 -32.53 -27.72 17.81
C ASP A 341 -33.36 -28.59 16.86
N GLU A 342 -32.67 -29.36 16.01
CA GLU A 342 -33.28 -30.45 15.25
C GLU A 342 -33.72 -31.50 16.28
N GLY A 343 -35.03 -31.50 16.54
CA GLY A 343 -35.70 -32.50 17.36
C GLY A 343 -35.29 -33.92 16.95
N ASP A 344 -34.53 -34.55 17.84
CA ASP A 344 -34.15 -35.97 17.82
C ASP A 344 -35.41 -36.83 18.04
N GLU A 345 -36.18 -37.06 16.97
CA GLU A 345 -37.17 -38.15 16.93
C GLU A 345 -36.42 -39.49 16.78
N ARG A 346 -35.80 -39.93 17.87
CA ARG A 346 -35.27 -41.29 18.00
C ARG A 346 -36.40 -42.26 18.32
N GLU A 347 -36.81 -43.01 17.30
CA GLU A 347 -37.56 -44.26 17.46
C GLU A 347 -36.78 -45.22 18.37
N GLU A 348 -37.39 -45.52 19.52
CA GLU A 348 -36.99 -46.60 20.42
C GLU A 348 -37.07 -47.93 19.67
N THR A 349 -35.91 -48.55 19.43
CA THR A 349 -35.82 -49.99 19.16
C THR A 349 -35.04 -50.62 20.30
N GLU A 350 -35.80 -51.27 21.18
CA GLU A 350 -35.28 -52.15 22.21
C GLU A 350 -34.57 -53.33 21.53
N GLU A 351 -33.26 -53.45 21.69
CA GLU A 351 -32.60 -54.74 21.51
C GLU A 351 -31.65 -55.02 22.68
N GLU A 352 -32.08 -56.02 23.44
CA GLU A 352 -31.50 -56.61 24.63
C GLU A 352 -30.33 -57.53 24.22
N VAL A 353 -29.07 -57.16 24.49
CA VAL A 353 -27.96 -58.13 24.49
C VAL A 353 -26.95 -57.83 25.61
N THR A 354 -26.65 -58.91 26.32
CA THR A 354 -25.88 -59.11 27.56
C THR A 354 -24.40 -58.68 27.54
N PRO A 355 -23.79 -58.37 28.71
CA PRO A 355 -22.36 -58.09 28.82
C PRO A 355 -21.55 -59.39 29.04
N GLU A 356 -20.56 -59.64 28.19
CA GLU A 356 -19.52 -60.65 28.42
C GLU A 356 -18.18 -59.98 28.70
N ALA A 357 -17.59 -60.41 29.81
CA ALA A 357 -16.34 -59.93 30.37
C ALA A 357 -15.13 -60.33 29.52
N ALA A 358 -14.16 -59.43 29.38
CA ALA A 358 -12.78 -59.82 29.12
C ALA A 358 -11.83 -58.86 29.84
N ALA A 359 -11.24 -59.38 30.91
CA ALA A 359 -10.09 -58.83 31.59
C ALA A 359 -8.86 -58.92 30.67
N GLY A 360 -8.05 -57.87 30.66
CA GLY A 360 -6.77 -57.82 29.98
C GLY A 360 -5.80 -56.99 30.80
N GLU A 361 -5.15 -57.65 31.75
CA GLU A 361 -3.98 -57.16 32.48
C GLU A 361 -2.78 -57.11 31.53
N SER A 362 -1.98 -56.04 31.57
CA SER A 362 -0.56 -56.14 31.25
C SER A 362 0.23 -55.09 32.02
N GLU A 363 0.83 -55.55 33.11
CA GLU A 363 1.96 -54.92 33.80
C GLU A 363 3.18 -54.89 32.86
N GLY A 364 3.87 -53.74 32.82
CA GLY A 364 5.13 -53.57 32.11
C GLY A 364 6.12 -52.82 32.99
N GLN A 365 7.06 -53.59 33.55
CA GLN A 365 8.12 -53.21 34.48
C GLN A 365 9.33 -52.57 33.76
N VAL A 366 9.94 -51.60 34.47
CA VAL A 366 11.39 -51.36 34.70
C VAL A 366 12.35 -51.37 33.50
N GLU A 367 13.08 -50.28 33.25
CA GLU A 367 14.55 -50.29 33.16
C GLU A 367 15.15 -48.95 33.61
N GLU A 368 16.07 -49.05 34.58
CA GLU A 368 17.05 -48.05 34.99
C GLU A 368 18.10 -47.84 33.89
N ALA A 369 18.61 -46.62 33.75
CA ALA A 369 19.98 -46.41 33.27
C ALA A 369 20.55 -45.12 33.87
N GLU A 370 21.42 -45.31 34.86
CA GLU A 370 22.43 -44.36 35.28
C GLU A 370 23.47 -44.17 34.17
N SER A 371 23.86 -42.92 33.87
CA SER A 371 25.22 -42.64 33.40
C SER A 371 25.64 -41.24 33.83
N ALA A 372 26.59 -41.22 34.75
CA ALA A 372 27.41 -40.08 35.10
C ALA A 372 28.41 -39.80 33.98
N GLU A 373 28.62 -38.53 33.63
CA GLU A 373 29.93 -38.08 33.16
C GLU A 373 30.33 -36.77 33.85
N GLN A 374 31.51 -36.85 34.46
CA GLN A 374 32.32 -35.80 35.02
C GLN A 374 33.18 -35.19 33.90
N GLY A 375 33.31 -33.87 33.89
CA GLY A 375 34.32 -33.13 33.12
C GLY A 375 34.29 -31.67 33.61
N ASP A 376 35.04 -31.32 34.65
CA ASP A 376 36.47 -30.92 34.66
C ASP A 376 36.70 -29.56 34.00
N ASP A 377 36.62 -28.52 34.85
CA ASP A 377 37.65 -27.52 35.11
C ASP A 377 38.43 -26.93 33.91
N SER A 378 38.24 -25.63 33.64
CA SER A 378 39.32 -24.72 33.24
C SER A 378 38.92 -23.25 33.33
N LEU A 379 39.36 -22.65 34.44
CA LEU A 379 39.82 -21.28 34.62
C LEU A 379 39.97 -20.42 33.35
N ASN A 380 39.32 -19.26 33.33
CA ASN A 380 39.96 -18.07 32.76
C ASN A 380 39.67 -16.82 33.60
N GLN A 381 40.74 -16.29 34.19
CA GLN A 381 40.77 -15.08 35.00
C GLN A 381 41.22 -13.90 34.12
N SER A 382 40.41 -12.85 34.05
CA SER A 382 40.85 -11.46 33.79
C SER A 382 39.75 -10.57 34.35
N LYS A 383 39.84 -10.04 35.58
CA LYS A 383 40.70 -8.94 36.04
C LYS A 383 40.76 -7.78 35.05
N VAL A 384 39.81 -6.85 35.17
CA VAL A 384 40.07 -5.41 35.01
C VAL A 384 39.23 -4.67 36.06
N GLU A 385 39.94 -3.92 36.88
CA GLU A 385 39.46 -2.98 37.89
C GLU A 385 38.99 -1.70 37.17
N ASP A 386 37.86 -1.10 37.56
CA ASP A 386 37.77 0.36 37.74
C ASP A 386 36.49 0.72 38.52
N GLU A 387 36.67 1.13 39.77
CA GLU A 387 35.65 1.74 40.62
C GLU A 387 35.75 3.26 40.44
N GLY A 388 34.75 3.84 39.79
CA GLY A 388 34.57 5.29 39.69
C GLY A 388 33.37 5.73 40.50
N ASP A 389 33.59 6.00 41.78
CA ASP A 389 32.64 6.69 42.66
C ASP A 389 32.35 8.10 42.11
N VAL A 390 31.09 8.38 41.80
CA VAL A 390 30.60 9.75 41.61
C VAL A 390 29.45 9.96 42.59
N GLU A 391 29.79 10.56 43.72
CA GLU A 391 28.85 11.31 44.56
C GLU A 391 28.24 12.43 43.71
N VAL A 392 26.92 12.46 43.57
CA VAL A 392 26.20 13.70 43.29
C VAL A 392 24.98 13.80 44.19
N GLU A 393 24.98 14.94 44.88
CA GLU A 393 24.14 15.31 45.99
C GLU A 393 22.65 15.38 45.62
N ALA A 394 21.84 14.96 46.58
CA ALA A 394 20.42 15.28 46.65
C ALA A 394 20.24 16.80 46.77
N VAL A 395 19.44 17.38 45.85
CA VAL A 395 18.81 18.68 46.07
C VAL A 395 17.31 18.47 46.01
N GLU A 396 16.72 18.39 47.20
CA GLU A 396 15.32 18.72 47.43
C GLU A 396 15.09 20.18 47.04
N GLN A 397 14.11 20.45 46.18
CA GLN A 397 13.40 21.72 46.19
C GLN A 397 11.97 21.54 45.69
N ALA A 398 11.05 21.85 46.59
CA ALA A 398 9.64 22.00 46.37
C ALA A 398 9.35 23.18 45.43
N ASP A 399 8.25 23.11 44.69
CA ASP A 399 7.32 24.25 44.63
C ASP A 399 5.92 23.75 44.26
N GLU A 400 5.01 23.96 45.19
CA GLU A 400 3.57 23.99 45.00
C GLU A 400 3.21 25.26 44.22
N ALA A 401 2.37 25.15 43.19
CA ALA A 401 1.63 26.29 42.68
C ALA A 401 0.26 25.86 42.18
N ASP A 402 -0.73 26.09 43.03
CA ASP A 402 -2.14 26.25 42.69
C ASP A 402 -2.31 27.26 41.54
N ALA A 403 -3.16 26.93 40.56
CA ALA A 403 -3.78 27.91 39.69
C ALA A 403 -5.19 27.45 39.29
N ASP A 404 -6.13 27.75 40.17
CA ASP A 404 -7.53 28.03 39.81
C ASP A 404 -7.58 29.12 38.73
N VAL A 405 -8.13 28.83 37.55
CA VAL A 405 -8.68 29.88 36.68
C VAL A 405 -10.05 29.50 36.16
N ALA A 406 -11.00 30.22 36.74
CA ALA A 406 -12.40 30.39 36.43
C ALA A 406 -12.81 30.29 34.95
N SER A 407 -13.90 29.55 34.77
CA SER A 407 -14.90 29.70 33.72
C SER A 407 -15.39 31.14 33.61
N VAL A 408 -15.26 31.76 32.44
CA VAL A 408 -16.00 32.97 32.07
C VAL A 408 -16.96 32.61 30.95
N ALA A 409 -18.24 32.83 31.26
CA ALA A 409 -19.37 32.66 30.39
C ALA A 409 -19.49 33.79 29.35
N ALA A 410 -20.14 33.42 28.25
CA ALA A 410 -20.98 34.21 27.35
C ALA A 410 -21.14 35.70 27.65
N ASP A 411 -20.88 36.55 26.65
CA ASP A 411 -21.84 37.57 26.23
C ASP A 411 -21.47 38.18 24.85
N GLU A 412 -22.48 38.76 24.21
CA GLU A 412 -22.46 39.69 23.06
C GLU A 412 -22.33 39.13 21.63
N ALA A 413 -22.96 39.68 20.60
CA ALA A 413 -24.25 40.32 20.36
C ALA A 413 -24.29 40.69 18.86
N ASP A 414 -25.50 40.77 18.32
CA ASP A 414 -25.92 41.41 17.07
C ASP A 414 -25.08 42.58 16.53
N GLN A 415 -24.92 42.60 15.19
CA GLN A 415 -25.04 43.75 14.26
C GLN A 415 -24.66 43.25 12.84
N ASP A 416 -25.58 43.03 11.89
CA ASP A 416 -26.41 43.99 11.13
C ASP A 416 -25.62 44.95 10.21
N SER A 417 -26.09 45.02 8.94
CA SER A 417 -25.81 46.04 7.91
C SER A 417 -24.41 45.99 7.25
N SER A 418 -24.17 46.21 5.95
CA SER A 418 -24.88 46.87 4.84
C SER A 418 -24.05 46.59 3.55
N GLU A 419 -24.66 46.29 2.40
CA GLU A 419 -24.85 47.23 1.27
C GLU A 419 -23.57 47.71 0.54
N ILE A 420 -23.24 47.10 -0.60
CA ILE A 420 -22.47 47.70 -1.73
C ILE A 420 -23.06 47.08 -3.01
N VAL A 421 -24.02 47.72 -3.69
CA VAL A 421 -23.90 48.76 -4.74
C VAL A 421 -23.11 48.31 -5.99
N ASN A 422 -23.89 47.95 -7.01
CA ASN A 422 -23.79 48.22 -8.45
C ASN A 422 -22.41 48.37 -9.11
N ASN A 423 -22.22 47.60 -10.18
CA ASN A 423 -21.79 48.14 -11.47
C ASN A 423 -22.39 47.33 -12.64
N GLU A 424 -23.40 47.95 -13.28
CA GLU A 424 -23.66 47.89 -14.72
C GLU A 424 -22.38 48.41 -15.46
N ALA A 425 -22.07 48.23 -16.74
CA ALA A 425 -22.75 47.79 -17.95
C ALA A 425 -21.66 47.48 -19.00
N GLU A 426 -22.05 46.83 -20.11
CA GLU A 426 -21.60 46.92 -21.51
C GLU A 426 -21.64 45.51 -22.12
N GLU A 427 -22.75 45.12 -22.78
CA GLU A 427 -23.17 45.46 -24.16
C GLU A 427 -22.20 44.97 -25.24
N GLY A 428 -22.73 44.10 -26.11
CA GLY A 428 -22.12 43.60 -27.35
C GLY A 428 -22.54 42.14 -27.61
N SER A 429 -23.73 41.87 -28.17
CA SER A 429 -24.00 41.77 -29.63
C SER A 429 -23.16 40.63 -30.26
N GLU A 430 -23.67 39.56 -30.85
CA GLU A 430 -24.74 39.38 -31.84
C GLU A 430 -25.07 37.88 -31.95
N ASP A 431 -26.34 37.59 -32.25
CA ASP A 431 -26.87 36.55 -33.14
C ASP A 431 -26.15 35.20 -33.25
N HIS A 432 -26.81 34.13 -32.77
CA HIS A 432 -27.00 32.93 -33.60
C HIS A 432 -28.12 32.02 -33.09
N ALA A 433 -29.13 31.87 -33.96
CA ALA A 433 -29.92 30.68 -34.25
C ALA A 433 -30.69 29.95 -33.12
N LEU A 434 -32.01 30.12 -33.20
CA LEU A 434 -33.06 29.20 -32.80
C LEU A 434 -32.68 27.71 -32.97
N VAL A 435 -32.70 26.95 -31.87
CA VAL A 435 -32.99 25.51 -31.90
C VAL A 435 -34.08 25.23 -30.88
N GLU A 436 -35.12 24.59 -31.39
CA GLU A 436 -36.37 24.27 -30.75
C GLU A 436 -36.21 23.31 -29.56
N THR A 437 -36.97 23.64 -28.51
CA THR A 437 -37.58 22.81 -27.46
C THR A 437 -37.51 21.29 -27.64
N ASN A 438 -36.99 20.60 -26.62
CA ASN A 438 -37.60 19.40 -26.03
C ASN A 438 -36.94 19.09 -24.68
N ALA A 439 -37.63 19.44 -23.60
CA ALA A 439 -37.36 18.95 -22.25
C ALA A 439 -38.61 18.22 -21.76
N PRO A 440 -38.46 16.99 -21.28
CA PRO A 440 -39.29 16.55 -20.17
C PRO A 440 -38.49 15.82 -19.07
N GLU A 441 -39.08 15.85 -17.88
CA GLU A 441 -38.99 14.83 -16.83
C GLU A 441 -37.63 14.62 -16.14
N SER A 442 -37.40 15.41 -15.09
CA SER A 442 -36.45 15.03 -14.02
C SER A 442 -36.96 15.45 -12.63
N ALA A 443 -38.28 15.54 -12.45
CA ALA A 443 -38.91 16.00 -11.21
C ALA A 443 -39.84 14.96 -10.56
N GLU A 444 -39.87 13.72 -11.06
CA GLU A 444 -40.74 12.64 -10.52
C GLU A 444 -39.95 11.52 -9.82
N ILE A 445 -38.64 11.67 -9.60
CA ILE A 445 -37.81 10.61 -8.98
C ILE A 445 -37.53 10.87 -7.49
N GLU A 446 -37.71 12.10 -6.99
CA GLU A 446 -37.50 12.41 -5.56
C GLU A 446 -38.71 12.07 -4.67
N GLU A 447 -39.91 11.80 -5.22
CA GLU A 447 -41.09 11.41 -4.41
C GLU A 447 -41.20 9.89 -4.16
N GLU A 448 -40.53 9.02 -4.95
CA GLU A 448 -40.60 7.56 -4.74
C GLU A 448 -39.60 7.03 -3.69
N GLU A 449 -38.51 7.76 -3.38
CA GLU A 449 -37.56 7.34 -2.33
C GLU A 449 -38.11 7.60 -0.91
N GLU A 450 -38.92 8.65 -0.71
CA GLU A 450 -39.49 9.01 0.60
C GLU A 450 -40.66 8.06 0.99
N GLU A 451 -41.33 7.44 0.02
CA GLU A 451 -42.43 6.48 0.29
C GLU A 451 -41.91 5.08 0.66
N MET A 452 -40.74 4.66 0.15
CA MET A 452 -40.11 3.38 0.53
C MET A 452 -39.49 3.40 1.93
N GLU A 453 -39.01 4.55 2.41
CA GLU A 453 -38.48 4.67 3.78
C GLU A 453 -39.61 4.58 4.83
N ALA A 454 -40.82 5.06 4.50
CA ALA A 454 -41.97 5.00 5.40
C ALA A 454 -42.57 3.57 5.56
N GLU A 455 -42.57 2.75 4.50
CA GLU A 455 -43.06 1.36 4.61
C GLU A 455 -42.09 0.44 5.40
N ALA A 456 -40.78 0.76 5.42
CA ALA A 456 -39.79 0.00 6.17
C ALA A 456 -39.89 0.21 7.69
N GLU A 457 -40.36 1.37 8.15
CA GLU A 457 -40.56 1.64 9.59
C GLU A 457 -41.85 0.99 10.13
N GLU A 458 -42.89 0.82 9.32
CA GLU A 458 -44.16 0.20 9.75
C GLU A 458 -44.05 -1.33 9.92
N GLU A 459 -43.13 -2.00 9.21
CA GLU A 459 -42.92 -3.45 9.32
C GLU A 459 -42.07 -3.86 10.56
N VAL A 460 -41.42 -2.91 11.23
CA VAL A 460 -40.60 -3.15 12.44
C VAL A 460 -41.42 -2.98 13.73
N GLU A 461 -42.57 -2.30 13.68
CA GLU A 461 -43.47 -2.13 14.84
C GLU A 461 -44.62 -3.15 14.93
N ALA A 462 -44.84 -3.98 13.90
CA ALA A 462 -45.86 -5.05 13.87
C ALA A 462 -45.30 -6.41 14.33
#